data_AF-A0A9D8LKV9-F1
#
_entry.id   AF-A0A9D8LKV9-F1
#
_cell.length_a   1.000
_cell.length_b   1.000
_cell.length_c   1.000
_cell.angle_alpha   90.00
_cell.angle_beta   90.00
_cell.angle_gamma   90.00
#
_symmetry.space_group_name_H-M   'P 1'
#
loop_
_entity.id
_entity.type
_entity.pdbx_description
1 polymer ?
#
loop_
_entity_poly.entity_id
_entity_poly.type
_entity_poly.pdbx_seq_one_letter_code
_entity_poly.pdbx_strand_id
1 'polypeptide(L)' 'MPFSSLTDPIELARAEAAPEKAWAELKPWRPEGSGEQERNNFAYIVASLVPLAFDEEDLAQRAIDRFCEKA' A
#
# COMPACT_ATOMS: atom_id res chain seq x y z
N MET A 1 -4.33 6.35 12.39
CA MET A 1 -4.14 5.09 11.65
C MET A 1 -4.34 5.39 10.16
N PRO A 2 -3.67 4.71 9.23
CA PRO A 2 -3.75 5.05 7.81
C PRO A 2 -5.16 4.88 7.22
N PHE A 3 -5.94 3.91 7.72
CA PHE A 3 -7.25 3.55 7.16
C PHE A 3 -8.46 4.09 7.93
N SER A 4 -8.24 4.85 9.00
CA SER A 4 -9.35 5.34 9.85
C SER A 4 -10.28 6.35 9.16
N SER A 5 -9.94 6.82 7.95
CA SER A 5 -10.80 7.68 7.13
C SER A 5 -11.67 6.89 6.14
N LEU A 6 -11.44 5.58 5.97
CA LEU A 6 -12.25 4.72 5.11
C LEU A 6 -13.51 4.32 5.87
N THR A 7 -14.67 4.65 5.30
CA THR A 7 -15.98 4.31 5.88
C THR A 7 -16.67 3.19 5.12
N ASP A 8 -16.23 2.91 3.89
CA ASP A 8 -16.71 1.79 3.11
C ASP A 8 -15.95 0.50 3.47
N PRO A 9 -16.65 -0.60 3.81
CA PRO A 9 -16.02 -1.85 4.22
C PRO A 9 -15.28 -2.57 3.08
N ILE A 10 -15.69 -2.33 1.82
CA ILE A 10 -15.01 -2.90 0.64
C ILE A 10 -13.69 -2.15 0.42
N GLU A 11 -13.72 -0.83 0.52
CA GLU A 11 -12.51 0.01 0.47
C GLU A 11 -11.53 -0.34 1.59
N LEU A 12 -12.03 -0.58 2.81
CA LEU A 12 -11.20 -0.97 3.94
C LEU A 12 -10.52 -2.33 3.68
N ALA A 13 -11.27 -3.36 3.30
CA ALA A 13 -10.72 -4.69 3.01
C ALA A 13 -9.67 -4.63 1.88
N ARG A 14 -9.93 -3.82 0.85
CA ARG A 14 -9.00 -3.57 -0.25
C ARG A 14 -7.71 -2.88 0.24
N ALA A 15 -7.85 -1.87 1.08
CA ALA A 15 -6.74 -1.11 1.63
C ALA A 15 -5.90 -1.91 2.64
N GLU A 16 -6.48 -2.92 3.30
CA GLU A 16 -5.77 -3.85 4.17
C GLU A 16 -5.06 -4.96 3.38
N ALA A 17 -5.62 -5.42 2.26
CA ALA A 17 -5.03 -6.49 1.44
C ALA A 17 -3.93 -5.99 0.48
N ALA A 18 -4.05 -4.78 -0.06
CA ALA A 18 -3.09 -4.23 -1.04
C ALA A 18 -1.65 -4.06 -0.48
N PRO A 19 -1.42 -3.59 0.76
CA PRO A 19 -0.10 -3.49 1.36
C PRO A 19 0.64 -4.82 1.40
N GLU A 20 -0.03 -5.89 1.81
CA GLU A 20 0.60 -7.20 1.92
C GLU A 20 1.00 -7.75 0.55
N LYS A 21 0.12 -7.63 -0.45
CA LYS A 21 0.41 -8.02 -1.84
C LYS A 21 1.58 -7.23 -2.42
N ALA A 22 1.53 -5.91 -2.31
CA ALA A 22 2.60 -5.06 -2.83
C ALA A 22 3.94 -5.28 -2.12
N TRP A 23 3.91 -5.54 -0.81
CA TRP A 23 5.12 -5.82 -0.06
C TRP A 23 5.74 -7.17 -0.43
N ALA A 24 4.93 -8.17 -0.76
CA ALA A 24 5.41 -9.46 -1.25
C ALA A 24 6.18 -9.30 -2.58
N GLU A 25 5.70 -8.44 -3.47
CA GLU A 25 6.37 -8.10 -4.74
C GLU A 25 7.67 -7.31 -4.54
N LEU A 26 7.73 -6.47 -3.51
CA LEU A 26 8.91 -5.66 -3.17
C LEU A 26 9.98 -6.45 -2.39
N LYS A 27 9.58 -7.50 -1.65
CA LYS A 27 10.46 -8.33 -0.81
C LYS A 27 11.68 -8.91 -1.55
N PRO A 28 11.59 -9.45 -2.78
CA PRO A 28 12.78 -9.93 -3.51
C PRO A 28 13.74 -8.82 -3.93
N TRP A 29 13.31 -7.56 -3.94
CA TRP A 29 14.11 -6.41 -4.40
C TRP A 29 14.69 -5.57 -3.26
N ARG A 30 14.32 -5.82 -1.99
CA ARG A 30 14.71 -4.96 -0.86
C ARG A 30 15.44 -5.73 0.25
N PRO A 31 16.58 -5.21 0.76
CA PRO A 31 17.30 -5.84 1.87
C PRO A 31 16.49 -5.84 3.17
N GLU A 32 16.56 -6.95 3.91
CA GLU A 32 15.97 -7.13 5.24
C GLU A 32 16.64 -6.18 6.25
N GLY A 33 16.05 -5.01 6.52
CA GLY A 33 16.60 -4.11 7.53
C GLY A 33 15.91 -2.76 7.70
N SER A 34 15.16 -2.26 6.71
CA SER A 34 14.52 -0.93 6.75
C SER A 34 12.98 -0.96 6.76
N GLY A 35 12.39 -2.15 6.98
CA GLY A 35 11.01 -2.43 6.60
C GLY A 35 9.90 -1.75 7.41
N GLU A 36 10.06 -1.41 8.69
CA GLU A 36 8.93 -0.91 9.50
C GLU A 36 8.53 0.52 9.14
N GLN A 37 9.49 1.44 9.04
CA GLN A 37 9.22 2.83 8.67
C GLN A 37 8.75 2.93 7.22
N GLU A 38 9.34 2.12 6.34
CA GLU A 38 8.95 2.03 4.95
C GLU A 38 7.57 1.39 4.78
N ARG A 39 7.21 0.35 5.56
CA ARG A 39 5.85 -0.22 5.60
C ARG A 39 4.84 0.80 6.08
N ASN A 40 5.18 1.58 7.10
CA ASN A 40 4.28 2.61 7.60
C ASN A 40 4.03 3.68 6.53
N ASN A 41 5.09 4.17 5.87
CA ASN A 41 4.97 5.11 4.74
C ASN A 41 4.15 4.48 3.58
N PHE A 42 4.38 3.21 3.28
CA PHE A 42 3.64 2.47 2.27
C PHE A 42 2.15 2.41 2.58
N ALA A 43 1.77 2.14 3.83
CA ALA A 43 0.38 2.12 4.26
C ALA A 43 -0.31 3.50 4.10
N TYR A 44 0.40 4.61 4.35
CA TYR A 44 -0.12 5.96 4.08
C TYR A 44 -0.29 6.24 2.58
N ILE A 45 0.62 5.75 1.74
CA ILE A 45 0.50 5.85 0.28
C ILE A 45 -0.72 5.06 -0.19
N VAL A 46 -0.87 3.80 0.26
CA VAL A 46 -2.02 2.96 -0.06
C VAL A 46 -3.32 3.66 0.34
N ALA A 47 -3.43 4.14 1.58
CA ALA A 47 -4.61 4.84 2.07
C ALA A 47 -5.00 6.07 1.22
N SER A 48 -4.00 6.80 0.71
CA SER A 48 -4.23 7.97 -0.15
C SER A 48 -4.67 7.60 -1.57
N LEU A 49 -4.38 6.38 -2.02
CA LEU A 49 -4.68 5.87 -3.36
C LEU A 49 -5.96 5.04 -3.43
N VAL A 50 -6.53 4.64 -2.29
CA VAL A 50 -7.80 3.89 -2.22
C VAL A 50 -8.91 4.49 -3.10
N PRO A 51 -9.25 5.80 -2.99
CA PRO A 51 -10.33 6.38 -3.80
C PRO A 51 -9.97 6.52 -5.29
N LEU A 52 -8.69 6.39 -5.65
CA LEU A 52 -8.20 6.49 -7.02
C LEU A 52 -8.13 5.12 -7.70
N ALA A 53 -8.17 4.04 -6.93
CA ALA A 53 -7.94 2.69 -7.41
C ALA A 53 -9.24 1.96 -7.73
N PHE A 54 -9.28 1.30 -8.89
CA PHE A 54 -10.45 0.53 -9.31
C PHE A 54 -10.61 -0.77 -8.50
N ASP A 55 -9.49 -1.42 -8.19
CA ASP A 55 -9.40 -2.73 -7.54
C ASP A 55 -8.16 -2.86 -6.64
N GLU A 56 -8.08 -3.94 -5.86
CA GLU A 56 -6.94 -4.22 -4.97
C GLU A 56 -5.61 -4.35 -5.73
N GLU A 57 -5.64 -4.92 -6.93
CA GLU A 57 -4.45 -5.07 -7.78
C GLU A 57 -3.97 -3.73 -8.34
N ASP A 58 -4.90 -2.90 -8.82
CA ASP A 58 -4.61 -1.53 -9.27
C ASP A 58 -4.09 -0.67 -8.11
N LEU A 59 -4.67 -0.81 -6.91
CA LEU A 59 -4.21 -0.14 -5.71
C LEU A 59 -2.78 -0.55 -5.33
N ALA A 60 -2.48 -1.85 -5.37
CA ALA A 60 -1.16 -2.37 -5.08
C ALA A 60 -0.11 -1.85 -6.08
N GLN A 61 -0.40 -1.93 -7.39
CA GLN A 61 0.50 -1.44 -8.44
C GLN A 61 0.79 0.07 -8.30
N ARG A 62 -0.25 0.90 -8.12
CA ARG A 62 -0.07 2.34 -7.93
C ARG A 62 0.69 2.69 -6.66
N ALA A 63 0.48 1.92 -5.59
CA ALA A 63 1.20 2.13 -4.34
C ALA A 63 2.69 1.77 -4.49
N ILE A 64 3.01 0.69 -5.21
CA ILE A 64 4.40 0.32 -5.55
C ILE A 64 5.04 1.41 -6.39
N ASP A 65 4.40 1.82 -7.47
CA ASP A 65 4.90 2.86 -8.38
C ASP A 65 5.21 4.14 -7.62
N ARG A 66 4.24 4.65 -6.86
CA ARG A 66 4.40 5.87 -6.04
C ARG A 66 5.42 5.73 -4.92
N PHE A 67 5.60 4.53 -4.38
CA PHE A 67 6.64 4.28 -3.37
C PHE A 67 8.04 4.27 -4.02
N CYS A 68 8.19 3.64 -5.18
CA CYS A 68 9.44 3.60 -5.94
C CYS A 68 9.81 4.97 -6.55
N GLU A 69 8.84 5.78 -6.98
CA GLU A 69 9.08 7.17 -7.40
C GLU A 69 9.66 8.05 -6.27
N LYS A 70 9.39 7.70 -5.00
CA LYS A 70 9.82 8.46 -3.82
C LYS A 70 11.06 7.91 -3.13
N ALA A 71 11.54 6.72 -3.50
CA ALA A 71 12.66 6.00 -2.88
C ALA A 71 13.98 6.34 -3.58
#